data_AF-A0A8B7Y1C8-F1
#
_entry.id   AF-A0A8B7Y1C8-F1
#
_cell.length_a   1.000
_cell.length_b   1.000
_cell.length_c   1.000
_cell.angle_alpha   90.00
_cell.angle_beta   90.00
_cell.angle_gamma   90.00
#
_symmetry.space_group_name_H-M   'P 1'
#
loop_
_entity.id
_entity.type
_entity.pdbx_description
1 polymer ?
#
loop_
_entity_poly.entity_id
_entity_poly.type
_entity_poly.pdbx_seq_one_letter_code
_entity_poly.pdbx_strand_id
1 'polypeptide(L)'
;MAHRQERDSSASTSVDGEMYDLDRLRAEIEQEKDIYGMLENSVGDLKSTVIEIERRYELANEEDNEWKTRCETQEELNQLLNKQIDYLRDRLDQSRDSAKDGFESDLRSYEELSEGSLRKLLKQIEREKQSLESQLKDYEWRLDQESKAFHKANDERRNLQTELLQAKLKLEELKFPPNANSPQKKWTSQRGRGVEENVPDDQRILDPKHGPIKKTAAIKKLPKLDT
;
A
#
# COMPACT_ATOMS: atom_id res chain seq x y z
N MET A 1 -8.49 50.88 111.00
CA MET A 1 -9.27 50.47 109.81
C MET A 1 -8.36 50.55 108.58
N ALA A 2 -7.65 49.50 108.21
CA ALA A 2 -6.86 49.48 106.96
C ALA A 2 -6.36 48.07 106.53
N HIS A 3 -7.14 46.98 106.69
CA HIS A 3 -6.65 45.63 106.31
C HIS A 3 -7.70 44.69 105.66
N ARG A 4 -8.77 45.23 105.05
CA ARG A 4 -9.81 44.38 104.43
C ARG A 4 -10.13 44.69 102.96
N GLN A 5 -9.32 45.50 102.28
CA GLN A 5 -9.54 45.86 100.87
C GLN A 5 -8.73 45.02 99.87
N GLU A 6 -7.71 44.26 100.32
CA GLU A 6 -6.78 43.57 99.40
C GLU A 6 -7.18 42.13 99.04
N ARG A 7 -8.23 41.55 99.65
CA ARG A 7 -8.60 40.15 99.40
C ARG A 7 -9.63 39.91 98.30
N ASP A 8 -10.52 40.86 98.00
CA ASP A 8 -11.54 40.67 96.96
C ASP A 8 -11.04 41.01 95.54
N SER A 9 -10.06 41.91 95.40
CA SER A 9 -9.44 42.18 94.09
C SER A 9 -8.64 40.98 93.58
N SER A 10 -8.04 40.18 94.46
CA SER A 10 -7.25 39.00 94.05
C SER A 10 -8.09 37.83 93.53
N ALA A 11 -9.38 37.75 93.89
CA ALA A 11 -10.25 36.65 93.47
C ALA A 11 -10.88 36.89 92.09
N SER A 12 -11.29 38.13 91.76
CA SER A 12 -11.79 38.46 90.41
C SER A 12 -10.70 38.41 89.34
N THR A 13 -9.46 38.81 89.66
CA THR A 13 -8.34 38.73 88.71
C THR A 13 -7.89 37.29 88.44
N SER A 14 -8.17 36.35 89.35
CA SER A 14 -7.87 34.93 89.18
C SER A 14 -8.82 34.26 88.18
N VAL A 15 -10.11 34.56 88.26
CA VAL A 15 -11.15 33.96 87.37
C VAL A 15 -11.05 34.53 85.94
N ASP A 16 -10.77 35.83 85.80
CA ASP A 16 -10.53 36.42 84.47
C ASP A 16 -9.26 35.84 83.83
N GLY A 17 -8.19 35.65 84.61
CA GLY A 17 -6.96 34.98 84.14
C GLY A 17 -7.20 33.54 83.67
N GLU A 18 -7.98 32.76 84.42
CA GLU A 18 -8.37 31.40 84.04
C GLU A 18 -9.26 31.36 82.78
N MET A 19 -10.14 32.35 82.59
CA MET A 19 -10.98 32.46 81.39
C MET A 19 -10.16 32.82 80.15
N TYR A 20 -9.21 33.77 80.27
CA TYR A 20 -8.27 34.10 79.20
C TYR A 20 -7.38 32.92 78.81
N ASP A 21 -6.94 32.12 79.78
CA ASP A 21 -6.18 30.89 79.51
C ASP A 21 -7.07 29.83 78.83
N LEU A 22 -8.33 29.67 79.23
CA LEU A 22 -9.28 28.75 78.60
C LEU A 22 -9.58 29.12 77.14
N ASP A 23 -9.78 30.40 76.84
CA ASP A 23 -10.03 30.85 75.46
C ASP A 23 -8.78 30.71 74.59
N ARG A 24 -7.59 30.93 75.14
CA ARG A 24 -6.32 30.65 74.47
C ARG A 24 -6.16 29.17 74.16
N LEU A 25 -6.44 28.28 75.12
CA LEU A 25 -6.41 26.83 74.93
C LEU A 25 -7.41 26.37 73.85
N ARG A 26 -8.61 26.97 73.79
CA ARG A 26 -9.59 26.67 72.73
C ARG A 26 -9.09 27.08 71.35
N ALA A 27 -8.48 28.26 71.23
CA ALA A 27 -7.92 28.73 69.96
C ALA A 27 -6.75 27.84 69.49
N GLU A 28 -5.90 27.38 70.42
CA GLU A 28 -4.80 26.46 70.14
C GLU A 28 -5.30 25.09 69.66
N ILE A 29 -6.33 24.55 70.32
CA ILE A 29 -7.00 23.30 69.90
C ILE A 29 -7.61 23.44 68.50
N GLU A 30 -8.24 24.57 68.19
CA GLU A 30 -8.86 24.77 66.87
C GLU A 30 -7.81 24.91 65.77
N GLN A 31 -6.73 25.64 66.02
CA GLN A 31 -5.58 25.69 65.11
C GLN A 31 -4.96 24.30 64.89
N GLU A 32 -4.84 23.49 65.94
CA GLU A 32 -4.31 22.13 65.84
C GLU A 32 -5.22 21.23 64.99
N LYS A 33 -6.55 21.36 65.10
CA LYS A 33 -7.50 20.66 64.21
C LYS A 33 -7.39 21.10 62.76
N ASP A 34 -7.22 22.39 62.50
CA ASP A 34 -7.05 22.92 61.14
C ASP A 34 -5.74 22.39 60.52
N ILE A 35 -4.66 22.40 61.29
CA ILE A 35 -3.36 21.83 60.88
C ILE A 35 -3.50 20.32 60.63
N TYR A 36 -4.22 19.61 61.51
CA TYR A 36 -4.48 18.19 61.34
C TYR A 36 -5.26 17.90 60.05
N GLY A 37 -6.32 18.67 59.75
CA GLY A 37 -7.08 18.53 58.52
C GLY A 37 -6.27 18.82 57.26
N MET A 38 -5.41 19.85 57.29
CA MET A 38 -4.46 20.11 56.20
C MET A 38 -3.47 18.95 55.99
N LEU A 39 -2.98 18.37 57.09
CA LEU A 39 -2.07 17.22 57.04
C LEU A 39 -2.77 15.97 56.50
N GLU A 40 -4.02 15.73 56.90
CA GLU A 40 -4.83 14.61 56.42
C GLU A 40 -5.09 14.71 54.90
N ASN A 41 -5.42 15.91 54.41
CA ASN A 41 -5.55 16.17 52.97
C ASN A 41 -4.22 15.93 52.23
N SER A 42 -3.11 16.44 52.77
CA SER A 42 -1.78 16.23 52.16
C SER A 42 -1.38 14.74 52.13
N VAL A 43 -1.70 13.99 53.17
CA VAL A 43 -1.51 12.53 53.21
C VAL A 43 -2.39 11.83 52.18
N GLY A 44 -3.64 12.29 51.99
CA GLY A 44 -4.53 11.81 50.94
C GLY A 44 -3.98 12.04 49.54
N ASP A 45 -3.51 13.26 49.27
CA ASP A 45 -2.89 13.63 47.99
C ASP A 45 -1.62 12.82 47.75
N LEU A 46 -0.76 12.65 48.76
CA LEU A 46 0.44 11.82 48.67
C LEU A 46 0.11 10.35 48.40
N LYS A 47 -0.94 9.79 49.01
CA LYS A 47 -1.39 8.43 48.71
C LYS A 47 -1.88 8.31 47.26
N SER A 48 -2.60 9.32 46.78
CA SER A 48 -3.07 9.38 45.39
C SER A 48 -1.90 9.44 44.40
N THR A 49 -0.89 10.27 44.69
CA THR A 49 0.31 10.36 43.84
C THR A 49 1.12 9.06 43.85
N VAL A 50 1.22 8.38 44.99
CA VAL A 50 1.86 7.06 45.08
C VAL A 50 1.13 6.05 44.18
N ILE A 51 -0.19 5.94 44.27
CA ILE A 51 -0.99 5.02 43.43
C ILE A 51 -0.82 5.33 41.93
N GLU A 52 -0.81 6.61 41.56
CA GLU A 52 -0.62 7.02 40.16
C GLU A 52 0.78 6.66 39.65
N ILE A 53 1.81 6.83 40.47
CA ILE A 53 3.19 6.46 40.12
C ILE A 53 3.32 4.94 40.00
N GLU A 54 2.73 4.18 40.92
CA GLU A 54 2.71 2.71 40.88
C GLU A 54 2.04 2.20 39.60
N ARG A 55 0.88 2.76 39.22
CA ARG A 55 0.21 2.42 37.94
C ARG A 55 1.09 2.72 36.72
N ARG A 56 1.74 3.89 36.68
CA ARG A 56 2.62 4.27 35.56
C ARG A 56 3.84 3.36 35.47
N TYR A 57 4.38 2.95 36.61
CA TYR A 57 5.50 2.02 36.67
C TYR A 57 5.13 0.65 36.09
N GLU A 58 3.96 0.11 36.42
CA GLU A 58 3.46 -1.16 35.87
C GLU A 58 3.30 -1.09 34.34
N LEU A 59 2.66 -0.04 33.83
CA LEU A 59 2.48 0.15 32.38
C LEU A 59 3.82 0.28 31.63
N ALA A 60 4.76 1.06 32.16
CA ALA A 60 6.08 1.20 31.57
C ALA A 60 6.86 -0.13 31.53
N ASN A 61 6.69 -0.95 32.57
CA ASN A 61 7.28 -2.28 32.65
C ASN A 61 6.66 -3.26 31.63
N GLU A 62 5.35 -3.19 31.38
CA GLU A 62 4.69 -3.98 30.33
C GLU A 62 5.16 -3.59 28.92
N GLU A 63 5.27 -2.29 28.63
CA GLU A 63 5.74 -1.80 27.34
C GLU A 63 7.19 -2.21 27.04
N ASP A 64 8.08 -2.15 28.05
CA ASP A 64 9.47 -2.63 27.94
C ASP A 64 9.53 -4.12 27.58
N ASN A 65 8.65 -4.93 28.18
CA ASN A 65 8.55 -6.36 27.87
C ASN A 65 8.02 -6.64 26.45
N GLU A 66 7.06 -5.83 25.97
CA GLU A 66 6.55 -5.98 24.61
C GLU A 66 7.60 -5.63 23.54
N TRP A 67 8.31 -4.53 23.72
CA TRP A 67 9.31 -4.07 22.75
C TRP A 67 10.47 -5.05 22.68
N LYS A 68 10.89 -5.59 23.82
CA LYS A 68 11.88 -6.66 23.89
C LYS A 68 11.43 -7.91 23.13
N THR A 69 10.22 -8.39 23.37
CA THR A 69 9.66 -9.56 22.68
C THR A 69 9.56 -9.34 21.16
N ARG A 70 9.15 -8.14 20.72
CA ARG A 70 9.12 -7.77 19.30
C ARG A 70 10.52 -7.73 18.69
N CYS A 71 11.49 -7.18 19.41
CA CYS A 71 12.88 -7.12 18.96
C CYS A 71 13.46 -8.53 18.79
N GLU A 72 13.29 -9.40 19.78
CA GLU A 72 13.73 -10.80 19.74
C GLU A 72 13.09 -11.56 18.56
N THR A 73 11.79 -11.43 18.37
CA THR A 73 11.06 -12.04 17.23
C THR A 73 11.58 -11.53 15.89
N GLN A 74 11.88 -10.23 15.78
CA GLN A 74 12.40 -9.63 14.56
C GLN A 74 13.83 -10.13 14.26
N GLU A 75 14.67 -10.27 15.28
CA GLU A 75 16.01 -10.83 15.15
C GLU A 75 15.95 -12.29 14.68
N GLU A 76 15.06 -13.11 15.24
CA GLU A 76 14.85 -14.49 14.79
C GLU A 76 14.40 -14.56 13.33
N LEU A 77 13.44 -13.72 12.93
CA LEU A 77 12.99 -13.63 11.55
C LEU A 77 14.13 -13.22 10.61
N ASN A 78 14.92 -12.23 11.01
CA ASN A 78 16.09 -11.78 10.24
C ASN A 78 17.12 -12.90 10.10
N GLN A 79 17.37 -13.70 11.15
CA GLN A 79 18.26 -14.86 11.08
C GLN A 79 17.74 -15.91 10.08
N LEU A 80 16.43 -16.19 10.07
CA LEU A 80 15.82 -17.11 9.10
C LEU A 80 15.93 -16.58 7.66
N LEU A 81 15.67 -15.30 7.46
CA LEU A 81 15.82 -14.65 6.14
C LEU A 81 17.27 -14.69 5.66
N ASN A 82 18.24 -14.44 6.54
CA ASN A 82 19.66 -14.55 6.19
C ASN A 82 20.04 -15.98 5.80
N LYS A 83 19.60 -16.98 6.56
CA LYS A 83 19.80 -18.40 6.19
C LYS A 83 19.19 -18.73 4.82
N GLN A 84 18.01 -18.17 4.52
CA GLN A 84 17.36 -18.36 3.23
C GLN A 84 18.13 -17.67 2.10
N ILE A 85 18.65 -16.47 2.33
CA ILE A 85 19.52 -15.76 1.38
C ILE A 85 20.76 -16.59 1.08
N ASP A 86 21.42 -17.13 2.10
CA ASP A 86 22.63 -17.94 1.94
C ASP A 86 22.34 -19.23 1.18
N TYR A 87 21.23 -19.91 1.50
CA TYR A 87 20.79 -21.09 0.75
C TYR A 87 20.52 -20.79 -0.73
N LEU A 88 19.85 -19.66 -1.02
CA LEU A 88 19.56 -19.25 -2.39
C LEU A 88 20.83 -18.86 -3.16
N ARG A 89 21.79 -18.21 -2.50
CA ARG A 89 23.10 -17.89 -3.08
C ARG A 89 23.88 -19.16 -3.42
N ASP A 90 23.98 -20.09 -2.48
CA ASP A 90 24.65 -21.38 -2.68
C ASP A 90 24.01 -22.18 -3.83
N ARG A 91 22.66 -22.25 -3.87
CA ARG A 91 21.95 -22.90 -4.98
C ARG A 91 22.21 -22.23 -6.33
N LEU A 92 22.35 -20.90 -6.36
CA LEU A 92 22.67 -20.16 -7.57
C LEU A 92 24.10 -20.41 -8.02
N ASP A 93 25.06 -20.42 -7.10
CA ASP A 93 26.46 -20.74 -7.39
C ASP A 93 26.60 -22.18 -7.88
N GLN A 94 25.93 -23.15 -7.24
CA GLN A 94 25.88 -24.55 -7.72
C GLN A 94 25.32 -24.67 -9.13
N SER A 95 24.25 -23.93 -9.47
CA SER A 95 23.69 -23.94 -10.82
C SER A 95 24.64 -23.31 -11.84
N ARG A 96 25.37 -22.25 -11.45
CA ARG A 96 26.36 -21.61 -12.31
C ARG A 96 27.55 -22.53 -12.57
N ASP A 97 28.06 -23.17 -11.51
CA ASP A 97 29.19 -24.08 -11.60
C ASP A 97 28.82 -25.34 -12.38
N SER A 98 27.62 -25.89 -12.18
CA SER A 98 27.09 -27.02 -12.99
C SER A 98 26.98 -26.68 -14.49
N ALA A 99 26.52 -25.47 -14.83
CA ALA A 99 26.43 -25.04 -16.22
C ALA A 99 27.82 -24.83 -16.85
N LYS A 100 28.76 -24.29 -16.07
CA LYS A 100 30.14 -24.09 -16.49
C LYS A 100 30.87 -25.43 -16.66
N ASP A 101 30.70 -26.36 -15.73
CA ASP A 101 31.28 -27.71 -15.79
C ASP A 101 30.74 -28.50 -16.98
N GLY A 102 29.44 -28.38 -17.29
CA GLY A 102 28.84 -28.98 -18.49
C GLY A 102 29.50 -28.45 -19.77
N PHE A 103 29.71 -27.14 -19.87
CA PHE A 103 30.39 -26.52 -21.00
C PHE A 103 31.87 -26.92 -21.09
N GLU A 104 32.60 -26.94 -19.97
CA GLU A 104 34.01 -27.37 -19.93
C GLU A 104 34.16 -28.85 -20.29
N SER A 105 33.23 -29.70 -19.83
CA SER A 105 33.16 -31.13 -20.19
C SER A 105 32.91 -31.31 -21.68
N ASP A 106 31.95 -30.58 -22.25
CA ASP A 106 31.67 -30.63 -23.69
C ASP A 106 32.89 -30.16 -24.49
N LEU A 107 33.54 -29.05 -24.08
CA LEU A 107 34.73 -28.54 -24.75
C LEU A 107 35.88 -29.55 -24.74
N ARG A 108 36.16 -30.20 -23.59
CA ARG A 108 37.14 -31.29 -23.50
C ARG A 108 36.76 -32.46 -24.40
N SER A 109 35.48 -32.84 -24.44
CA SER A 109 35.02 -33.93 -25.30
C SER A 109 35.29 -33.65 -26.78
N TYR A 110 35.19 -32.39 -27.22
CA TYR A 110 35.51 -31.99 -28.59
C TYR A 110 37.03 -31.95 -28.83
N GLU A 111 37.85 -31.56 -27.85
CA GLU A 111 39.32 -31.59 -27.95
C GLU A 111 39.86 -33.03 -28.05
N GLU A 112 39.20 -34.00 -27.43
CA GLU A 112 39.57 -35.42 -27.49
C GLU A 112 39.23 -36.08 -28.85
N LEU A 113 38.37 -35.46 -29.67
CA LEU A 113 38.00 -35.98 -30.98
C LEU A 113 39.12 -35.75 -32.01
N SER A 114 39.32 -36.75 -32.87
CA SER A 114 40.20 -36.57 -34.04
C SER A 114 39.64 -35.51 -35.00
N GLU A 115 40.53 -34.81 -35.70
CA GLU A 115 40.15 -33.74 -36.65
C GLU A 115 39.14 -34.22 -37.70
N GLY A 116 39.26 -35.48 -38.16
CA GLY A 116 38.31 -36.08 -39.09
C GLY A 116 36.91 -36.30 -38.50
N SER A 117 36.81 -36.59 -37.21
CA SER A 117 35.54 -36.74 -36.49
C SER A 117 34.88 -35.38 -36.25
N LEU A 118 35.67 -34.37 -35.88
CA LEU A 118 35.20 -32.98 -35.76
C LEU A 118 34.62 -32.45 -37.08
N ARG A 119 35.28 -32.70 -38.22
CA ARG A 119 34.75 -32.30 -39.54
C ARG A 119 33.43 -32.99 -39.89
N LYS A 120 33.24 -34.25 -39.49
CA LYS A 120 31.96 -34.98 -39.70
C LYS A 120 30.85 -34.40 -38.82
N LEU A 121 31.16 -34.12 -37.56
CA LEU A 121 30.23 -33.50 -36.62
C LEU A 121 29.82 -32.10 -37.08
N LEU A 122 30.77 -31.27 -37.52
CA LEU A 122 30.46 -29.95 -38.06
C LEU A 122 29.48 -30.02 -39.25
N LYS A 123 29.74 -30.92 -40.20
CA LYS A 123 28.82 -31.16 -41.34
C LYS A 123 27.45 -31.65 -40.91
N GLN A 124 27.35 -32.39 -39.80
CA GLN A 124 26.08 -32.86 -39.25
C GLN A 124 25.30 -31.68 -38.66
N ILE A 125 25.94 -30.89 -37.80
CA ILE A 125 25.35 -29.72 -37.15
C ILE A 125 24.93 -28.67 -38.19
N GLU A 126 25.72 -28.45 -39.25
CA GLU A 126 25.36 -27.56 -40.35
C GLU A 126 24.09 -28.01 -41.09
N ARG A 127 23.93 -29.32 -41.31
CA ARG A 127 22.72 -29.88 -41.94
C ARG A 127 21.51 -29.76 -41.03
N GLU A 128 21.66 -30.02 -39.74
CA GLU A 128 20.60 -29.87 -38.75
C GLU A 128 20.17 -28.40 -38.61
N LYS A 129 21.13 -27.48 -38.55
CA LYS A 129 20.87 -26.03 -38.56
C LYS A 129 20.04 -25.63 -39.78
N GLN A 130 20.45 -26.03 -40.99
CA GLN A 130 19.72 -25.72 -42.21
C GLN A 130 18.30 -26.31 -42.19
N SER A 131 18.13 -27.54 -41.68
CA SER A 131 16.82 -28.17 -41.54
C SER A 131 15.91 -27.40 -40.58
N LEU A 132 16.43 -26.97 -39.43
CA LEU A 132 15.68 -26.19 -38.44
C LEU A 132 15.33 -24.80 -38.98
N GLU A 133 16.25 -24.15 -39.70
CA GLU A 133 15.97 -22.86 -40.36
C GLU A 133 14.86 -22.99 -41.42
N SER A 134 14.83 -24.09 -42.18
CA SER A 134 13.72 -24.37 -43.10
C SER A 134 12.40 -24.58 -42.36
N GLN A 135 12.39 -25.38 -41.29
CA GLN A 135 11.19 -25.61 -40.48
C GLN A 135 10.66 -24.30 -39.88
N LEU A 136 11.54 -23.43 -39.39
CA LEU A 136 11.17 -22.12 -38.87
C LEU A 136 10.41 -21.31 -39.93
N LYS A 137 10.95 -21.22 -41.15
CA LYS A 137 10.30 -20.52 -42.27
C LYS A 137 8.94 -21.11 -42.63
N ASP A 138 8.81 -22.43 -42.59
CA ASP A 138 7.54 -23.11 -42.84
C ASP A 138 6.50 -22.77 -41.76
N TYR A 139 6.91 -22.73 -40.49
CA TYR A 139 6.03 -22.33 -39.39
C TYR A 139 5.63 -20.85 -39.48
N GLU A 140 6.57 -19.96 -39.77
CA GLU A 140 6.30 -18.54 -40.01
C GLU A 140 5.28 -18.35 -41.15
N TRP A 141 5.45 -19.06 -42.26
CA TRP A 141 4.53 -19.02 -43.38
C TRP A 141 3.14 -19.54 -43.01
N ARG A 142 3.06 -20.66 -42.29
CA ARG A 142 1.77 -21.22 -41.83
C ARG A 142 1.04 -20.26 -40.89
N LEU A 143 1.77 -19.61 -39.99
CA LEU A 143 1.20 -18.63 -39.06
C LEU A 143 0.66 -17.40 -39.80
N ASP A 144 1.37 -16.92 -40.83
CA ASP A 144 0.88 -15.84 -41.70
C ASP A 144 -0.41 -16.25 -42.45
N GLN A 145 -0.49 -17.48 -42.96
CA GLN A 145 -1.71 -17.98 -43.60
C GLN A 145 -2.88 -18.09 -42.62
N GLU A 146 -2.64 -18.62 -41.42
CA GLU A 146 -3.66 -18.72 -40.39
C GLU A 146 -4.16 -17.35 -39.93
N SER A 147 -3.26 -16.38 -39.76
CA SER A 147 -3.61 -14.98 -39.47
C SER A 147 -4.51 -14.38 -40.55
N LYS A 148 -4.17 -14.57 -41.84
CA LYS A 148 -5.00 -14.12 -42.96
C LYS A 148 -6.38 -14.78 -42.98
N ALA A 149 -6.44 -16.09 -42.75
CA ALA A 149 -7.71 -16.82 -42.67
C ALA A 149 -8.58 -16.33 -41.50
N PHE A 150 -7.96 -16.11 -40.33
CA PHE A 150 -8.63 -15.56 -39.16
C PHE A 150 -9.21 -14.17 -39.42
N HIS A 151 -8.42 -13.26 -40.01
CA HIS A 151 -8.89 -11.91 -40.34
C HIS A 151 -10.07 -11.96 -41.30
N LYS A 152 -9.99 -12.78 -42.36
CA LYS A 152 -11.10 -12.98 -43.30
C LYS A 152 -12.37 -13.47 -42.61
N ALA A 153 -12.29 -14.54 -41.81
CA ALA A 153 -13.44 -15.08 -41.09
C ALA A 153 -14.02 -14.08 -40.07
N ASN A 154 -13.16 -13.29 -39.42
CA ASN A 154 -13.58 -12.28 -38.47
C ASN A 154 -14.29 -11.10 -39.14
N ASP A 155 -13.84 -10.69 -40.32
CA ASP A 155 -14.51 -9.65 -41.11
C ASP A 155 -15.85 -10.13 -41.66
N GLU A 156 -15.94 -11.38 -42.13
CA GLU A 156 -17.22 -12.02 -42.49
C GLU A 156 -18.18 -12.05 -41.29
N ARG A 157 -17.71 -12.43 -40.10
CA ARG A 157 -18.51 -12.40 -38.87
C ARG A 157 -19.00 -10.99 -38.53
N ARG A 158 -18.16 -9.96 -38.67
CA ARG A 158 -18.56 -8.56 -38.46
C ARG A 158 -19.64 -8.12 -39.44
N ASN A 159 -19.51 -8.49 -40.72
CA ASN A 159 -20.52 -8.21 -41.74
C ASN A 159 -21.86 -8.89 -41.42
N LEU A 160 -21.84 -10.17 -41.04
CA LEU A 160 -23.07 -10.86 -40.63
C LEU A 160 -23.70 -10.22 -39.38
N GLN A 161 -22.89 -9.73 -38.44
CA GLN A 161 -23.39 -9.00 -37.27
C GLN A 161 -24.08 -7.68 -37.65
N THR A 162 -23.50 -6.92 -38.58
CA THR A 162 -24.12 -5.67 -39.03
C THR A 162 -25.41 -5.94 -39.80
N GLU A 163 -25.44 -6.96 -40.66
CA GLU A 163 -26.65 -7.41 -41.36
C GLU A 163 -27.73 -7.87 -40.38
N LEU A 164 -27.38 -8.64 -39.36
CA LEU A 164 -28.32 -9.10 -38.33
C LEU A 164 -28.89 -7.94 -37.51
N LEU A 165 -28.08 -6.94 -37.18
CA LEU A 165 -28.55 -5.72 -36.52
C LEU A 165 -29.52 -4.94 -37.42
N GLN A 166 -29.19 -4.78 -38.70
CA GLN A 166 -30.09 -4.12 -39.66
C GLN A 166 -31.40 -4.89 -39.82
N ALA A 167 -31.36 -6.22 -39.89
CA ALA A 167 -32.55 -7.06 -39.96
C ALA A 167 -33.41 -6.96 -38.69
N LYS A 168 -32.79 -6.90 -37.50
CA LYS A 168 -33.49 -6.67 -36.23
C LYS A 168 -34.19 -5.32 -36.20
N LEU A 169 -33.53 -4.24 -36.63
CA LEU A 169 -34.14 -2.91 -36.71
C LEU A 169 -35.36 -2.91 -37.64
N LYS A 170 -35.23 -3.48 -38.84
CA LYS A 170 -36.37 -3.64 -39.77
C LYS A 170 -37.51 -4.46 -39.17
N LEU A 171 -37.20 -5.49 -38.38
CA LEU A 171 -38.22 -6.29 -37.69
C LEU A 171 -38.92 -5.50 -36.58
N GLU A 172 -38.19 -4.67 -35.83
CA GLU A 172 -38.79 -3.76 -34.82
C GLU A 172 -39.69 -2.71 -35.46
N GLU A 173 -39.27 -2.12 -36.59
CA GLU A 173 -40.10 -1.21 -37.39
C GLU A 173 -41.42 -1.86 -37.84
N LEU A 174 -41.39 -3.15 -38.19
CA LEU A 174 -42.60 -3.91 -38.56
C LEU A 174 -43.47 -4.30 -37.35
N LYS A 175 -42.87 -4.52 -36.17
CA LYS A 175 -43.59 -4.90 -34.94
C LYS A 175 -44.29 -3.72 -34.26
N PHE A 176 -43.75 -2.51 -34.40
CA PHE A 176 -44.36 -1.27 -33.91
C PHE A 176 -44.64 -0.31 -35.09
N PRO A 177 -45.71 -0.56 -35.89
CA PRO A 177 -46.09 0.35 -36.95
C PRO A 177 -46.38 1.75 -36.36
N PRO A 178 -45.94 2.85 -36.99
CA PRO A 178 -46.16 4.19 -36.45
C PRO A 178 -47.65 4.52 -36.51
N ASN A 179 -48.37 4.27 -35.41
CA ASN A 179 -49.69 4.85 -35.20
C ASN A 179 -49.53 6.21 -34.53
N ALA A 180 -50.21 7.18 -35.12
CA ALA A 180 -50.25 8.57 -34.72
C ALA A 180 -50.63 8.74 -33.24
N ASN A 181 -50.07 9.78 -32.62
CA ASN A 181 -50.35 10.27 -31.27
C ASN A 181 -49.85 9.43 -30.08
N SER A 182 -48.61 9.72 -29.65
CA SER A 182 -48.38 10.15 -28.26
C SER A 182 -47.04 10.90 -28.11
N PRO A 183 -46.91 11.78 -27.11
CA PRO A 183 -45.93 12.88 -27.12
C PRO A 183 -44.51 12.44 -26.74
N GLN A 184 -43.54 13.04 -27.45
CA GLN A 184 -42.08 12.96 -27.29
C GLN A 184 -41.56 12.51 -25.91
N LYS A 185 -40.94 11.33 -25.86
CA LYS A 185 -39.69 11.15 -25.09
C LYS A 185 -38.52 11.34 -26.06
N LYS A 186 -37.85 12.49 -25.94
CA LYS A 186 -36.66 12.85 -26.72
C LYS A 186 -35.57 11.79 -26.54
N TRP A 187 -35.32 10.99 -27.56
CA TRP A 187 -34.00 10.43 -27.81
C TRP A 187 -33.38 11.29 -28.91
N THR A 188 -32.49 12.19 -28.52
CA THR A 188 -31.76 13.06 -29.44
C THR A 188 -30.75 12.21 -30.23
N SER A 189 -31.15 11.73 -31.42
CA SER A 189 -30.21 11.42 -32.50
C SER A 189 -30.40 12.45 -33.60
N GLN A 190 -29.85 13.64 -33.37
CA GLN A 190 -29.80 14.70 -34.35
C GLN A 190 -28.62 14.43 -35.30
N ARG A 191 -28.91 13.86 -36.48
CA ARG A 191 -28.05 14.06 -37.65
C ARG A 191 -28.28 15.49 -38.14
N GLY A 192 -27.29 16.36 -37.98
CA GLY A 192 -27.35 17.74 -38.46
C GLY A 192 -26.02 18.44 -38.31
N ARG A 193 -25.43 18.80 -39.46
CA ARG A 193 -24.28 19.68 -39.62
C ARG A 193 -24.49 21.03 -38.90
N GLY A 194 -23.43 21.58 -38.32
CA GLY A 194 -23.26 23.04 -38.19
C GLY A 194 -22.79 23.58 -36.84
N VAL A 195 -21.47 23.59 -36.65
CA VAL A 195 -20.67 24.55 -35.84
C VAL A 195 -20.66 24.36 -34.30
N GLU A 196 -19.43 24.31 -33.77
CA GLU A 196 -18.97 23.98 -32.39
C GLU A 196 -19.16 22.49 -32.03
N GLU A 197 -18.18 21.59 -32.08
CA GLU A 197 -16.78 21.64 -31.67
C GLU A 197 -15.97 20.59 -32.46
N ASN A 198 -14.77 20.94 -32.91
CA ASN A 198 -14.00 20.27 -33.97
C ASN A 198 -13.35 18.94 -33.54
N VAL A 199 -14.00 17.79 -33.72
CA VAL A 199 -13.28 16.49 -33.73
C VAL A 199 -13.81 15.53 -34.81
N PRO A 200 -13.02 15.29 -35.88
CA PRO A 200 -13.32 14.27 -36.90
C PRO A 200 -13.10 12.82 -36.41
N ASP A 201 -13.88 11.90 -36.99
CA ASP A 201 -14.15 10.48 -36.65
C ASP A 201 -12.94 9.51 -36.59
N ASP A 202 -11.70 10.00 -36.68
CA ASP A 202 -10.50 9.19 -36.94
C ASP A 202 -9.41 9.31 -35.85
N GLN A 203 -9.82 9.63 -34.62
CA GLN A 203 -8.90 9.80 -33.48
C GLN A 203 -9.14 8.75 -32.39
N ARG A 204 -8.12 7.92 -32.12
CA ARG A 204 -8.13 7.03 -30.94
C ARG A 204 -8.06 7.92 -29.70
N ILE A 205 -9.12 7.89 -28.88
CA ILE A 205 -9.16 8.52 -27.56
C ILE A 205 -8.80 7.42 -26.56
N LEU A 206 -7.64 7.53 -25.91
CA LEU A 206 -7.25 6.62 -24.85
C LEU A 206 -7.87 7.01 -23.49
N ASP A 207 -8.11 8.30 -23.26
CA ASP A 207 -8.65 8.81 -21.98
C ASP A 207 -9.64 9.98 -22.21
N PRO A 208 -10.90 9.91 -21.73
CA PRO A 208 -11.93 10.90 -22.04
C PRO A 208 -11.64 12.34 -21.56
N LYS A 209 -10.84 12.52 -20.51
CA LYS A 209 -10.53 13.85 -19.95
C LYS A 209 -9.51 14.65 -20.75
N HIS A 210 -8.76 14.00 -21.66
CA HIS A 210 -7.61 14.61 -22.34
C HIS A 210 -7.86 14.84 -23.83
N GLY A 211 -9.04 14.50 -24.32
CA GLY A 211 -9.45 14.76 -25.69
C GLY A 211 -8.68 13.95 -26.74
N PRO A 212 -8.90 14.26 -28.03
CA PRO A 212 -8.36 13.49 -29.14
C PRO A 212 -6.83 13.58 -29.22
N ILE A 213 -6.16 12.43 -29.39
CA ILE A 213 -4.70 12.36 -29.47
C ILE A 213 -4.22 13.05 -30.75
N LYS A 214 -3.66 14.25 -30.60
CA LYS A 214 -2.99 14.95 -31.69
C LYS A 214 -1.82 14.09 -32.15
N LYS A 215 -1.90 13.54 -33.38
CA LYS A 215 -0.74 12.92 -34.05
C LYS A 215 0.34 14.00 -34.14
N THR A 216 1.32 13.98 -33.23
CA THR A 216 2.53 14.77 -33.40
C THR A 216 3.19 14.24 -34.66
N ALA A 217 3.17 15.07 -35.71
CA ALA A 217 3.97 14.85 -36.91
C ALA A 217 5.36 14.42 -36.47
N ALA A 218 5.86 13.32 -37.06
CA ALA A 218 7.18 12.77 -36.76
C ALA A 218 8.20 13.89 -36.58
N ILE A 219 8.63 14.12 -35.35
CA ILE A 219 9.67 15.08 -35.03
C ILE A 219 10.95 14.48 -35.58
N LYS A 220 11.31 14.84 -36.82
CA LYS A 220 12.52 14.36 -37.50
C LYS A 220 13.81 14.90 -36.88
N LYS A 221 13.77 15.73 -35.83
CA LYS A 221 14.97 16.23 -35.12
C LYS A 221 14.68 16.48 -33.64
N LEU A 222 15.42 15.79 -32.77
CA LEU A 222 15.42 16.00 -31.33
C LEU A 222 15.97 17.39 -30.97
N PRO A 223 15.55 17.99 -29.84
CA PRO A 223 16.13 19.23 -29.34
C PRO A 223 17.62 19.05 -29.04
N LYS A 224 18.41 20.09 -29.30
CA LYS A 224 19.83 20.07 -28.93
C LYS A 224 19.95 20.24 -27.42
N LEU A 225 20.82 19.45 -26.81
CA LEU A 225 21.22 19.62 -25.43
C LEU A 225 22.21 20.78 -25.38
N ASP A 226 21.91 21.79 -24.58
CA ASP A 226 22.86 22.85 -24.27
C ASP A 226 24.00 22.27 -23.43
N THR A 227 25.23 22.56 -23.87
CA THR A 227 26.48 22.39 -23.10
C THR A 227 26.68 23.55 -22.14
#